data_AF-A0AAD8VW49-F1
#
_entry.id   AF-A0AAD8VW49-F1
#
_cell.length_a   1.000
_cell.length_b   1.000
_cell.length_c   1.000
_cell.angle_alpha   90.00
_cell.angle_beta   90.00
_cell.angle_gamma   90.00
#
_symmetry.space_group_name_H-M   'P 1'
#
loop_
_entity.id
_entity.type
_entity.pdbx_description
1 polymer ?
#
loop_
_entity_poly.entity_id
_entity_poly.type
_entity_poly.pdbx_seq_one_letter_code
_entity_poly.pdbx_strand_id
1 'polypeptide(L)'
;MYFFDLVTQIDPDDATLFSNKSLCWLRLRNGDQALEEARKCKMIRPRWFKACYREGAALSFMKDYEGAADAFREALQLDPKNEEIKGALREAEKAMEELRV
;
A
#
# COMPACT_ATOMS: atom_id res chain seq x y z
N MET A 1 -1.34 5.60 -25.59
CA MET A 1 -1.43 4.20 -25.11
C MET A 1 -0.07 3.53 -25.24
N TYR A 2 0.96 4.00 -24.50
CA TYR A 2 2.32 3.43 -24.53
C TYR A 2 3.05 3.69 -23.20
N PHE A 3 2.49 3.20 -22.10
CA PHE A 3 3.24 3.04 -20.84
C PHE A 3 3.36 1.57 -20.42
N PHE A 4 2.73 0.65 -21.16
CA PHE A 4 2.72 -0.78 -20.84
C PHE A 4 3.98 -1.51 -21.35
N ASP A 5 4.58 -1.07 -22.46
CA ASP A 5 5.67 -1.80 -23.11
C ASP A 5 7.06 -1.56 -22.53
N LEU A 6 7.22 -0.64 -21.57
CA LEU A 6 8.50 -0.50 -20.83
C LEU A 6 8.56 -1.42 -19.59
N VAL A 7 7.45 -2.10 -19.27
CA VAL A 7 7.31 -2.94 -18.08
C VAL A 7 7.81 -4.38 -18.35
N THR A 8 8.08 -4.74 -19.60
CA THR A 8 8.40 -6.10 -20.06
C THR A 8 9.86 -6.53 -19.91
N GLN A 9 10.69 -5.77 -19.19
CA GLN A 9 12.05 -6.18 -18.77
C GLN A 9 12.21 -6.22 -17.24
N ILE A 10 11.15 -6.58 -16.52
CA ILE A 10 11.19 -6.64 -15.05
C ILE A 10 10.92 -8.09 -14.63
N ASP A 11 11.85 -8.63 -13.82
CA ASP A 11 11.77 -9.98 -13.27
C ASP A 11 10.35 -10.29 -12.73
N PRO A 12 9.79 -11.48 -13.01
CA PRO A 12 8.47 -11.89 -12.50
C PRO A 12 8.36 -11.88 -10.96
N ASP A 13 9.50 -11.91 -10.26
CA ASP A 13 9.63 -11.84 -8.80
C ASP A 13 9.88 -10.42 -8.27
N ASP A 14 9.76 -9.40 -9.13
CA ASP A 14 9.91 -8.03 -8.68
C ASP A 14 8.64 -7.55 -7.99
N ALA A 15 8.58 -7.71 -6.67
CA ALA A 15 7.54 -7.11 -5.83
C ALA A 15 7.37 -5.60 -6.12
N THR A 16 8.40 -4.91 -6.64
CA THR A 16 8.31 -3.50 -7.06
C THR A 16 7.30 -3.29 -8.17
N LEU A 17 7.13 -4.24 -9.09
CA LEU A 17 6.10 -4.19 -10.12
C LEU A 17 4.70 -4.14 -9.50
N PHE A 18 4.40 -5.05 -8.57
CA PHE A 18 3.11 -5.12 -7.90
C PHE A 18 2.85 -3.88 -7.02
N SER A 19 3.89 -3.36 -6.36
CA SER A 19 3.83 -2.08 -5.64
C SER A 19 3.49 -0.91 -6.55
N ASN A 20 4.08 -0.85 -7.74
CA ASN A 20 3.80 0.18 -8.73
C ASN A 20 2.41 0.02 -9.35
N LYS A 21 1.97 -1.22 -9.64
CA LYS A 21 0.61 -1.50 -10.11
C LYS A 21 -0.44 -1.07 -9.10
N SER A 22 -0.23 -1.37 -7.82
CA SER A 22 -1.10 -0.91 -6.73
C SER A 22 -1.25 0.62 -6.74
N LEU A 23 -0.13 1.35 -6.86
CA LEU A 23 -0.15 2.81 -6.96
C LEU A 23 -0.89 3.31 -8.21
N CYS A 24 -0.69 2.66 -9.36
CA CYS A 24 -1.41 3.00 -10.58
C CYS A 24 -2.92 2.82 -10.40
N TRP A 25 -3.37 1.74 -9.78
CA TRP A 25 -4.78 1.50 -9.48
C TRP A 25 -5.36 2.56 -8.53
N LEU A 26 -4.61 3.00 -7.52
CA LEU A 26 -5.03 4.13 -6.67
C LEU A 26 -5.23 5.42 -7.46
N ARG A 27 -4.32 5.72 -8.41
CA ARG A 27 -4.46 6.88 -9.30
C ARG A 27 -5.65 6.76 -10.24
N LEU A 28 -6.01 5.54 -10.63
CA LEU A 28 -7.23 5.22 -11.37
C LEU A 28 -8.48 5.17 -10.47
N ARG A 29 -8.35 5.49 -9.18
CA ARG A 29 -9.42 5.46 -8.17
C ARG A 29 -10.08 4.09 -8.01
N ASN A 30 -9.34 3.02 -8.28
CA ASN A 30 -9.79 1.65 -8.04
C ASN A 30 -9.05 1.08 -6.81
N GLY A 31 -9.68 1.21 -5.64
CA GLY A 31 -9.12 0.77 -4.36
C GLY A 31 -8.99 -0.75 -4.25
N ASP A 32 -9.98 -1.50 -4.73
CA ASP A 32 -9.99 -2.97 -4.64
C ASP A 32 -8.83 -3.59 -5.41
N GLN A 33 -8.61 -3.15 -6.65
CA GLN A 33 -7.47 -3.60 -7.45
C GLN A 33 -6.13 -3.14 -6.86
N ALA A 34 -6.08 -1.95 -6.26
CA ALA A 34 -4.88 -1.49 -5.57
C ALA A 34 -4.52 -2.39 -4.38
N LEU A 35 -5.53 -2.81 -3.61
CA LEU A 35 -5.37 -3.70 -2.47
C LEU A 35 -4.92 -5.10 -2.91
N GLU A 36 -5.51 -5.63 -3.98
CA GLU A 36 -5.15 -6.94 -4.52
C GLU A 36 -3.66 -6.98 -4.94
N GLU A 37 -3.21 -5.96 -5.69
CA GLU A 37 -1.81 -5.87 -6.12
C GLU A 37 -0.86 -5.60 -4.94
N ALA A 38 -1.27 -4.85 -3.93
CA ALA A 38 -0.49 -4.67 -2.71
C ALA A 38 -0.31 -5.97 -1.92
N ARG A 39 -1.35 -6.80 -1.82
CA ARG A 39 -1.28 -8.12 -1.18
C ARG A 39 -0.41 -9.10 -1.95
N LYS A 40 -0.47 -9.09 -3.28
CA LYS A 40 0.46 -9.86 -4.13
C LYS A 40 1.91 -9.43 -3.90
N CYS A 41 2.16 -8.12 -3.85
CA CYS A 41 3.48 -7.56 -3.51
C CYS A 41 3.99 -8.09 -2.16
N LYS A 42 3.14 -8.10 -1.13
CA LYS A 42 3.46 -8.60 0.21
C LYS A 42 3.69 -10.12 0.24
N MET A 43 2.93 -10.89 -0.54
CA MET A 43 3.14 -12.33 -0.66
C MET A 43 4.50 -12.67 -1.28
N ILE A 44 4.94 -11.89 -2.28
CA ILE A 44 6.25 -12.07 -2.94
C ILE A 44 7.39 -11.61 -2.02
N ARG A 45 7.22 -10.49 -1.30
CA ARG A 45 8.21 -9.98 -0.35
C ARG A 45 7.55 -9.59 0.99
N PRO A 46 7.37 -10.54 1.92
CA PRO A 46 6.67 -10.29 3.18
C PRO A 46 7.44 -9.37 4.15
N ARG A 47 8.77 -9.27 4.00
CA ARG A 47 9.62 -8.40 4.83
C ARG A 47 9.90 -7.04 4.20
N TRP A 48 9.07 -6.61 3.26
CA TRP A 48 9.25 -5.34 2.58
C TRP A 48 8.22 -4.32 3.02
N PHE A 49 8.67 -3.30 3.76
CA PHE A 49 7.80 -2.27 4.33
C PHE A 49 6.93 -1.58 3.27
N LYS A 50 7.44 -1.40 2.05
CA LYS A 50 6.70 -0.76 0.95
C LYS A 50 5.45 -1.56 0.54
N ALA A 51 5.47 -2.89 0.67
CA ALA A 51 4.30 -3.71 0.38
C ALA A 51 3.18 -3.44 1.39
N CYS A 52 3.52 -3.45 2.68
CA CYS A 52 2.61 -3.14 3.79
C CYS A 52 2.09 -1.69 3.70
N TYR A 53 2.96 -0.75 3.33
CA TYR A 53 2.55 0.64 3.09
C TYR A 53 1.56 0.79 1.94
N ARG A 54 1.74 0.05 0.83
CA ARG A 54 0.77 0.07 -0.30
C ARG A 54 -0.57 -0.54 0.10
N GLU A 55 -0.55 -1.60 0.90
CA GLU A 55 -1.77 -2.20 1.47
C GLU A 55 -2.51 -1.17 2.34
N GLY A 56 -1.80 -0.51 3.26
CA GLY A 56 -2.38 0.55 4.09
C GLY A 56 -2.93 1.72 3.28
N ALA A 57 -2.21 2.17 2.25
CA ALA A 57 -2.67 3.23 1.38
C ALA A 57 -3.94 2.85 0.59
N ALA A 58 -4.06 1.60 0.16
CA ALA A 58 -5.26 1.11 -0.52
C ALA A 58 -6.46 1.01 0.43
N LEU A 59 -6.26 0.52 1.65
CA LEU A 59 -7.29 0.44 2.68
C LEU A 59 -7.76 1.84 3.11
N SER A 60 -6.83 2.77 3.34
CA SER A 60 -7.15 4.18 3.62
C SER A 60 -7.97 4.82 2.50
N PHE A 61 -7.66 4.53 1.24
CA PHE A 61 -8.43 5.00 0.10
C PHE A 61 -9.87 4.43 0.09
N MET A 62 -10.02 3.18 0.50
CA MET A 62 -11.31 2.51 0.67
C MET A 62 -12.05 2.89 1.97
N LYS A 63 -11.46 3.77 2.80
CA LYS A 63 -11.95 4.18 4.13
C LYS A 63 -11.99 3.05 5.17
N ASP A 64 -11.29 1.94 4.91
CA ASP A 64 -11.00 0.93 5.92
C ASP A 64 -9.79 1.39 6.74
N TYR A 65 -10.04 2.35 7.63
CA TYR A 65 -8.98 2.99 8.41
C TYR A 65 -8.40 2.06 9.49
N GLU A 66 -9.19 1.10 9.98
CA GLU A 66 -8.72 0.09 10.93
C GLU A 66 -7.70 -0.83 10.27
N GLY A 67 -8.06 -1.41 9.12
CA GLY A 67 -7.13 -2.24 8.34
C GLY A 67 -5.91 -1.45 7.86
N ALA A 68 -6.09 -0.18 7.49
CA ALA A 68 -4.98 0.68 7.08
C ALA A 68 -3.97 0.91 8.21
N ALA A 69 -4.45 1.21 9.42
CA ALA A 69 -3.60 1.41 10.58
C ALA A 69 -2.79 0.15 10.91
N ASP A 70 -3.41 -1.03 10.85
CA ASP A 70 -2.71 -2.30 11.06
C ASP A 70 -1.60 -2.53 10.02
N ALA A 71 -1.90 -2.28 8.74
CA ALA A 71 -0.90 -2.41 7.67
C ALA A 71 0.26 -1.40 7.83
N PHE A 72 -0.01 -0.16 8.27
CA PHE A 72 1.04 0.82 8.54
C PHE A 72 1.85 0.48 9.79
N ARG A 73 1.24 -0.10 10.84
CA ARG A 73 1.97 -0.60 12.01
C ARG A 73 2.93 -1.72 11.62
N GLU A 74 2.50 -2.66 10.79
CA GLU A 74 3.39 -3.71 10.25
C GLU A 74 4.53 -3.10 9.42
N ALA A 75 4.22 -2.12 8.57
CA ALA A 75 5.24 -1.41 7.80
C ALA A 75 6.27 -0.69 8.70
N LEU A 76 5.83 -0.10 9.83
CA LEU A 76 6.72 0.49 10.84
C LEU A 76 7.53 -0.53 11.62
N GLN A 77 7.02 -1.75 11.85
CA GLN A 77 7.83 -2.81 12.47
C GLN A 77 9.03 -3.17 11.59
N LEU A 78 8.86 -3.11 10.26
CA LEU A 78 9.91 -3.37 9.28
C LEU A 78 10.85 -2.16 9.06
N ASP A 79 10.34 -0.93 9.15
CA ASP A 79 11.13 0.30 9.07
C ASP A 79 10.69 1.35 10.12
N PRO A 80 11.16 1.23 11.38
CA PRO A 80 10.67 2.06 12.50
C PRO A 80 11.03 3.54 12.41
N LYS A 81 12.00 3.89 11.56
CA LYS A 81 12.50 5.27 11.41
C LYS A 81 11.83 6.00 10.25
N ASN A 82 10.90 5.35 9.56
CA ASN A 82 10.24 5.92 8.41
C ASN A 82 9.16 6.94 8.81
N GLU A 83 9.47 8.23 8.67
CA GLU A 83 8.54 9.30 9.01
C GLU A 83 7.30 9.34 8.10
N GLU A 84 7.40 8.86 6.86
CA GLU A 84 6.26 8.77 5.94
C GLU A 84 5.21 7.79 6.48
N ILE A 85 5.65 6.61 6.92
CA ILE A 85 4.75 5.59 7.48
C ILE A 85 4.16 6.06 8.81
N LYS A 86 4.94 6.75 9.65
CA LYS A 86 4.43 7.36 10.89
C LYS A 86 3.35 8.40 10.59
N GLY A 87 3.55 9.22 9.56
CA GLY A 87 2.56 10.18 9.10
C GLY A 87 1.26 9.48 8.66
N ALA A 88 1.39 8.50 7.77
CA ALA A 88 0.25 7.74 7.25
C ALA A 88 -0.53 6.99 8.34
N LEU A 89 0.16 6.42 9.35
CA LEU A 89 -0.49 5.79 10.49
C LEU A 89 -1.31 6.80 11.30
N ARG A 90 -0.73 7.97 11.62
CA ARG A 90 -1.46 9.01 12.37
C ARG A 90 -2.67 9.52 11.60
N GLU A 91 -2.56 9.67 10.29
CA GLU A 91 -3.68 10.06 9.43
C GLU A 91 -4.79 9.00 9.44
N ALA A 92 -4.44 7.71 9.34
CA ALA A 92 -5.41 6.62 9.43
C ALA A 92 -6.10 6.57 10.80
N GLU A 93 -5.35 6.69 11.90
CA GLU A 93 -5.91 6.70 13.25
C GLU A 93 -6.84 7.89 13.49
N LYS A 94 -6.46 9.08 13.02
CA LYS A 94 -7.31 10.27 13.10
C LYS A 94 -8.59 10.11 12.28
N ALA A 95 -8.50 9.60 11.05
CA ALA A 95 -9.67 9.37 10.20
C ALA A 95 -10.61 8.30 10.79
N MET A 96 -10.05 7.29 11.47
CA MET A 96 -10.79 6.28 12.21
C MET A 96 -11.56 6.88 13.39
N GLU A 97 -10.97 7.82 14.13
CA GLU A 97 -11.65 8.55 15.20
C GLU A 97 -12.76 9.46 14.65
N GLU A 98 -12.50 10.21 13.58
CA GLU A 98 -13.49 11.10 12.95
C GLU A 98 -14.72 10.34 12.42
N LEU A 99 -14.55 9.11 11.93
CA LEU A 99 -15.66 8.27 11.44
C LEU A 99 -16.52 7.69 12.58
N ARG A 100 -16.01 7.67 13.82
CA ARG A 100 -16.70 7.13 15.00
C ARG A 100 -17.61 8.16 15.70
N VAL A 101 -17.57 9.43 15.27
CA VAL A 101 -18.34 10.56 15.82
C VAL A 101 -19.54 10.86 14.92
#